data_AF-A0A963RTB9-F1
#
_entry.id   AF-A0A963RTB9-F1
#
_cell.length_a   1.000
_cell.length_b   1.000
_cell.length_c   1.000
_cell.angle_alpha   90.00
_cell.angle_beta   90.00
_cell.angle_gamma   90.00
#
_symmetry.space_group_name_H-M   'P 1'
#
loop_
_entity.id
_entity.type
_entity.pdbx_description
1 polymer ?
#
loop_
_entity_poly.entity_id
_entity_poly.type
_entity_poly.pdbx_seq_one_letter_code
_entity_poly.pdbx_strand_id
1 'polypeptide(L)'
;MSGNAGGLATTRLALMQGQGLSIDGEDVRVLQALEVALADLPVVADPSVFAGMGGAGGGGGSIAAKVVGPTLGAVVAADAEALPRAGILLLQPVTADRIGEFDPTDPCSLEGCGNGNVIAFEDWRIGDAARLLWYAWPEEFVSLPAMPPGAPGRWRNDLAWRVFDAERMLGPDDLLPWEAFGVPLALVGCDAAWAPLFLDRASVVRSGGRARYGRMGGAADGLGIHWRLPALWQARFEQLAEQIAAAGDPVPDAATLAADYAHLPPFGLLPAHVVDLEAMSSDFFPVGFTLDAVPLPTEQLDAALAEAASLAPLDLSLGERVRLLVPVPQAVFEPRLLIREIIDPEFAATLAAFQLQRARALGARQGLRTRAAVLARAISG
;
A
#
# COMPACT_ATOMS: atom_id res chain seq x y z
N MET A 1 -7.93 -28.27 21.97
CA MET A 1 -6.71 -27.45 21.97
C MET A 1 -7.15 -26.01 22.22
N SER A 2 -6.92 -25.48 23.42
CA SER A 2 -7.33 -24.11 23.76
C SER A 2 -6.49 -23.14 22.94
N GLY A 3 -7.11 -22.45 21.98
CA GLY A 3 -6.49 -21.38 21.22
C GLY A 3 -5.99 -20.31 22.18
N ASN A 4 -4.67 -20.10 22.20
CA ASN A 4 -4.05 -19.15 23.10
C ASN A 4 -4.30 -17.73 22.56
N ALA A 5 -5.37 -17.07 23.01
CA ALA A 5 -5.73 -15.69 22.64
C ALA A 5 -4.75 -14.62 23.19
N GLY A 6 -3.56 -15.03 23.63
CA GLY A 6 -2.56 -14.15 24.23
C GLY A 6 -2.07 -13.05 23.29
N GLY A 7 -1.98 -13.33 21.98
CA GLY A 7 -1.56 -12.34 20.98
C GLY A 7 -2.54 -11.17 20.85
N LEU A 8 -3.85 -11.46 20.89
CA LEU A 8 -4.90 -10.44 20.81
C LEU A 8 -4.92 -9.52 22.02
N ALA A 9 -4.79 -10.09 23.23
CA ALA A 9 -4.87 -9.34 24.48
C ALA A 9 -3.71 -8.34 24.67
N THR A 10 -2.53 -8.62 24.08
CA THR A 10 -1.37 -7.72 24.16
C THR A 10 -1.32 -6.68 23.05
N THR A 11 -2.16 -6.81 22.01
CA THR A 11 -2.10 -5.95 20.84
C THR A 11 -2.81 -4.62 21.09
N ARG A 12 -2.10 -3.52 20.81
CA ARG A 12 -2.62 -2.15 20.94
C ARG A 12 -2.56 -1.44 19.60
N LEU A 13 -3.60 -0.67 19.29
CA LEU A 13 -3.73 0.14 18.10
C LEU A 13 -3.56 1.60 18.47
N ALA A 14 -2.70 2.31 17.74
CA ALA A 14 -2.53 3.75 17.87
C ALA A 14 -3.26 4.46 16.71
N LEU A 15 -4.39 5.08 17.01
CA LEU A 15 -5.16 5.90 16.06
C LEU A 15 -4.65 7.34 16.12
N MET A 16 -4.01 7.80 15.06
CA MET A 16 -3.47 9.17 14.99
C MET A 16 -4.56 10.20 14.71
N GLN A 17 -4.24 11.47 15.00
CA GLN A 17 -5.10 12.61 14.65
C GLN A 17 -5.36 12.62 13.13
N GLY A 18 -6.61 12.87 12.75
CA GLY A 18 -7.00 12.88 11.34
C GLY A 18 -8.47 13.18 11.14
N GLN A 19 -8.86 13.25 9.87
CA GLN A 19 -10.25 13.43 9.45
C GLN A 19 -10.56 12.54 8.26
N GLY A 20 -11.81 12.12 8.15
CA GLY A 20 -12.33 11.34 7.04
C GLY A 20 -13.77 11.72 6.73
N LEU A 21 -14.23 11.37 5.53
CA LEU A 21 -15.63 11.50 5.14
C LEU A 21 -16.18 10.10 4.86
N SER A 22 -17.33 9.81 5.47
CA SER A 22 -18.14 8.65 5.11
C SER A 22 -18.72 8.83 3.70
N ILE A 23 -19.13 7.74 3.08
CA ILE A 23 -19.81 7.77 1.78
C ILE A 23 -21.13 8.55 1.83
N ASP A 24 -21.79 8.56 2.99
CA ASP A 24 -23.03 9.31 3.24
C ASP A 24 -22.80 10.81 3.46
N GLY A 25 -21.54 11.26 3.46
CA GLY A 25 -21.16 12.66 3.62
C GLY A 25 -20.93 13.10 5.07
N GLU A 26 -21.15 12.21 6.05
CA GLU A 26 -20.81 12.48 7.46
C GLU A 26 -19.29 12.61 7.63
N ASP A 27 -18.85 13.62 8.37
CA ASP A 27 -17.43 13.82 8.67
C ASP A 27 -17.06 13.17 10.00
N VAL A 28 -15.88 12.55 10.02
CA VAL A 28 -15.35 11.93 11.22
C VAL A 28 -14.01 12.55 11.54
N ARG A 29 -13.84 13.04 12.77
CA ARG A 29 -12.62 13.71 13.21
C ARG A 29 -12.05 13.07 14.46
N VAL A 30 -10.79 12.70 14.39
CA VAL A 30 -9.98 12.29 15.53
C VAL A 30 -9.12 13.47 15.91
N LEU A 31 -9.42 14.12 17.03
CA LEU A 31 -8.76 15.37 17.46
C LEU A 31 -7.38 15.13 18.10
N GLN A 32 -7.18 13.97 18.70
CA GLN A 32 -5.95 13.61 19.38
C GLN A 32 -5.65 12.13 19.17
N ALA A 33 -4.38 11.77 19.25
CA ALA A 33 -3.99 10.38 19.16
C ALA A 33 -4.62 9.56 20.30
N LEU A 34 -5.15 8.39 19.96
CA LEU A 34 -5.79 7.47 20.90
C LEU A 34 -5.13 6.11 20.80
N GLU A 35 -4.99 5.44 21.94
CA GLU A 35 -4.47 4.07 21.99
C GLU A 35 -5.53 3.15 22.58
N VAL A 36 -5.88 2.10 21.84
CA VAL A 36 -6.97 1.18 22.18
C VAL A 36 -6.48 -0.26 22.03
N ALA A 37 -6.90 -1.17 22.91
CA ALA A 37 -6.60 -2.59 22.74
C ALA A 37 -7.41 -3.16 21.57
N LEU A 38 -6.78 -3.96 20.71
CA LEU A 38 -7.46 -4.59 19.58
C LEU A 38 -8.62 -5.51 20.07
N ALA A 39 -8.43 -6.15 21.23
CA ALA A 39 -9.44 -6.99 21.86
C ALA A 39 -10.73 -6.24 22.26
N ASP A 40 -10.66 -4.93 22.50
CA ASP A 40 -11.78 -4.12 23.01
C ASP A 40 -12.66 -3.57 21.88
N LEU A 41 -12.27 -3.76 20.62
CA LEU A 41 -13.03 -3.26 19.48
C LEU A 41 -14.34 -4.03 19.31
N PRO A 42 -15.50 -3.35 19.21
CA PRO A 42 -16.74 -3.99 18.81
C PRO A 42 -16.62 -4.57 17.40
N VAL A 43 -17.18 -5.76 17.20
CA VAL A 43 -17.11 -6.50 15.93
C VAL A 43 -18.36 -6.26 15.08
N VAL A 44 -18.17 -6.01 13.80
CA VAL A 44 -19.24 -6.03 12.79
C VAL A 44 -19.15 -7.36 12.03
N ALA A 45 -20.12 -8.24 12.26
CA ALA A 45 -20.20 -9.56 11.63
C ALA A 45 -21.68 -10.00 11.46
N ASP A 46 -21.88 -11.18 10.87
CA ASP A 46 -23.21 -11.77 10.77
C ASP A 46 -23.81 -12.03 12.17
N PRO A 47 -25.10 -11.75 12.40
CA PRO A 47 -25.74 -11.96 13.69
C PRO A 47 -25.57 -13.37 14.27
N SER A 48 -25.43 -14.40 13.43
CA SER A 48 -25.21 -15.79 13.84
C SER A 48 -23.91 -15.99 14.62
N VAL A 49 -22.88 -15.18 14.35
CA VAL A 49 -21.59 -15.18 15.09
C VAL A 49 -21.79 -14.78 16.55
N PHE A 50 -22.81 -13.98 16.83
CA PHE A 50 -23.12 -13.48 18.17
C PHE A 50 -24.21 -14.29 18.88
N ALA A 51 -24.66 -15.40 18.30
CA ALA A 51 -25.72 -16.22 18.90
C ALA A 51 -25.31 -16.70 20.30
N GLY A 52 -26.11 -16.34 21.32
CA GLY A 52 -25.81 -16.64 22.72
C GLY A 52 -24.91 -15.62 23.44
N MET A 53 -24.46 -14.56 22.76
CA MET A 53 -23.55 -13.53 23.32
C MET A 53 -24.24 -12.17 23.59
N GLY A 54 -25.56 -12.07 23.44
CA GLY A 54 -26.33 -10.89 23.86
C GLY A 54 -26.20 -9.63 23.00
N GLY A 55 -26.00 -9.78 21.68
CA GLY A 55 -25.83 -8.66 20.75
C GLY A 55 -27.05 -7.71 20.66
N ALA A 56 -26.79 -6.40 20.62
CA ALA A 56 -27.80 -5.37 20.34
C ALA A 56 -28.16 -5.39 18.85
N GLY A 57 -29.43 -5.67 18.53
CA GLY A 57 -29.92 -5.72 17.15
C GLY A 57 -29.94 -4.34 16.48
N GLY A 58 -29.09 -4.16 15.47
CA GLY A 58 -29.18 -3.05 14.52
C GLY A 58 -30.11 -3.41 13.36
N GLY A 59 -31.15 -2.61 13.15
CA GLY A 59 -32.18 -2.86 12.15
C GLY A 59 -31.78 -2.44 10.73
N GLY A 60 -31.91 -3.39 9.80
CA GLY A 60 -32.50 -3.19 8.47
C GLY A 60 -31.59 -2.82 7.29
N GLY A 61 -31.37 -3.78 6.37
CA GLY A 61 -31.28 -3.49 4.93
C GLY A 61 -30.13 -4.12 4.12
N SER A 62 -30.18 -5.43 3.85
CA SER A 62 -29.64 -6.12 2.64
C SER A 62 -28.22 -5.76 2.14
N ILE A 63 -27.20 -6.38 2.73
CA ILE A 63 -26.28 -7.44 2.25
C ILE A 63 -25.91 -8.13 3.57
N ALA A 64 -26.28 -9.41 3.78
CA ALA A 64 -26.29 -10.14 5.07
C ALA A 64 -26.19 -9.22 6.29
N ALA A 65 -27.31 -8.62 6.74
CA ALA A 65 -27.36 -7.48 7.66
C ALA A 65 -26.39 -7.64 8.86
N LYS A 66 -25.14 -7.22 8.67
CA LYS A 66 -24.13 -7.32 9.71
C LYS A 66 -24.54 -6.37 10.82
N VAL A 67 -24.30 -6.79 12.05
CA VAL A 67 -24.66 -5.99 13.22
C VAL A 67 -23.41 -5.71 14.03
N VAL A 68 -23.43 -4.59 14.75
CA VAL A 68 -22.38 -4.28 15.72
C VAL A 68 -22.62 -5.14 16.95
N GLY A 69 -21.74 -6.12 17.16
CA GLY A 69 -21.79 -7.08 18.25
C GLY A 69 -20.85 -6.73 19.42
N PRO A 70 -20.58 -7.71 20.30
CA PRO A 70 -19.63 -7.59 21.40
C PRO A 70 -18.18 -7.36 20.91
N THR A 71 -17.27 -7.18 21.88
CA THR A 71 -15.86 -6.92 21.59
C THR A 71 -15.15 -8.13 20.96
N LEU A 72 -14.12 -7.87 20.16
CA LEU A 72 -13.35 -8.88 19.44
C LEU A 72 -12.78 -9.94 20.39
N GLY A 73 -12.26 -9.52 21.54
CA GLY A 73 -11.75 -10.42 22.58
C GLY A 73 -12.83 -11.35 23.14
N ALA A 74 -14.06 -10.87 23.31
CA ALA A 74 -15.16 -11.70 23.79
C ALA A 74 -15.58 -12.76 22.77
N VAL A 75 -15.66 -12.38 21.48
CA VAL A 75 -16.01 -13.31 20.40
C VAL A 75 -14.92 -14.38 20.25
N VAL A 76 -13.66 -13.97 20.18
CA VAL A 76 -12.52 -14.89 20.01
C VAL A 76 -12.34 -15.83 21.21
N ALA A 77 -12.62 -15.35 22.43
CA ALA A 77 -12.57 -16.20 23.61
C ALA A 77 -13.67 -17.25 23.64
N ALA A 78 -14.84 -16.96 23.06
CA ALA A 78 -15.95 -17.91 22.98
C ALA A 78 -15.77 -18.91 21.83
N ASP A 79 -15.44 -18.42 20.62
CA ASP A 79 -15.11 -19.24 19.47
C ASP A 79 -14.16 -18.48 18.51
N ALA A 80 -12.90 -18.88 18.49
CA ALA A 80 -11.87 -18.25 17.67
C ALA A 80 -12.04 -18.52 16.15
N GLU A 81 -12.82 -19.53 15.77
CA GLU A 81 -13.09 -19.89 14.38
C GLU A 81 -14.38 -19.23 13.85
N ALA A 82 -15.17 -18.60 14.73
CA ALA A 82 -16.42 -17.93 14.33
C ALA A 82 -16.18 -16.64 13.53
N LEU A 83 -14.95 -16.12 13.51
CA LEU A 83 -14.57 -14.94 12.76
C LEU A 83 -13.40 -15.21 11.82
N PRO A 84 -13.40 -14.61 10.61
CA PRO A 84 -12.25 -14.63 9.73
C PRO A 84 -11.06 -13.92 10.38
N ARG A 85 -9.85 -14.42 10.10
CA ARG A 85 -8.60 -13.86 10.63
C ARG A 85 -8.14 -12.58 9.93
N ALA A 86 -8.96 -12.06 9.02
CA ALA A 86 -8.76 -10.76 8.39
C ALA A 86 -9.96 -9.86 8.69
N GLY A 87 -9.70 -8.57 8.84
CA GLY A 87 -10.75 -7.59 9.08
C GLY A 87 -10.33 -6.18 8.69
N ILE A 88 -11.31 -5.31 8.57
CA ILE A 88 -11.13 -3.91 8.18
C ILE A 88 -11.45 -3.06 9.40
N LEU A 89 -10.51 -2.21 9.80
CA LEU A 89 -10.73 -1.22 10.83
C LEU A 89 -11.56 -0.08 10.26
N LEU A 90 -12.70 0.20 10.88
CA LEU A 90 -13.64 1.25 10.48
C LEU A 90 -13.82 2.27 11.60
N LEU A 91 -13.99 3.52 11.21
CA LEU A 91 -14.39 4.59 12.11
C LEU A 91 -15.82 5.01 11.76
N GLN A 92 -16.76 4.63 12.62
CA GLN A 92 -18.17 4.93 12.44
C GLN A 92 -18.53 6.26 13.13
N PRO A 93 -19.13 7.22 12.43
CA PRO A 93 -19.77 8.38 13.06
C PRO A 93 -20.92 7.91 13.96
N VAL A 94 -20.94 8.38 15.20
CA VAL A 94 -22.00 8.09 16.17
C VAL A 94 -22.34 9.34 16.96
N THR A 95 -23.57 9.44 17.44
CA THR A 95 -23.93 10.43 18.45
C THR A 95 -23.76 9.82 19.83
N ALA A 96 -23.19 10.58 20.75
CA ALA A 96 -23.00 10.17 22.13
C ALA A 96 -23.64 11.19 23.06
N ASP A 97 -24.48 10.70 23.96
CA ASP A 97 -24.98 11.49 25.07
C ASP A 97 -23.83 11.76 26.04
N ARG A 98 -23.66 13.02 26.41
CA ARG A 98 -22.68 13.50 27.39
C ARG A 98 -23.39 14.36 28.40
N ILE A 99 -23.04 14.16 29.66
CA ILE A 99 -23.42 15.10 30.70
C ILE A 99 -22.45 16.28 30.60
N GLY A 100 -22.99 17.48 30.36
CA GLY A 100 -22.25 18.72 30.30
C GLY A 100 -21.50 18.99 31.61
N GLU A 101 -20.41 19.75 31.52
CA GLU A 101 -19.71 20.23 32.71
C GLU A 101 -20.65 21.19 33.46
N PHE A 102 -20.82 20.98 34.77
CA PHE A 102 -21.72 21.79 35.59
C PHE A 102 -21.32 23.26 35.52
N ASP A 103 -22.24 24.14 35.12
CA ASP A 103 -22.00 25.58 35.08
C ASP A 103 -22.08 26.15 36.51
N PRO A 104 -20.95 26.61 37.09
CA PRO A 104 -20.94 27.15 38.45
C PRO A 104 -21.67 28.49 38.57
N THR A 105 -22.07 29.10 37.44
CA THR A 105 -22.88 30.32 37.39
C THR A 105 -24.36 30.04 37.17
N ASP A 106 -24.77 28.77 37.05
CA ASP A 106 -26.18 28.39 37.00
C ASP A 106 -26.87 28.83 38.31
N PRO A 107 -27.93 29.67 38.24
CA PRO A 107 -28.68 30.10 39.42
C PRO A 107 -29.32 28.94 40.21
N CYS A 108 -29.40 27.73 39.64
CA CYS A 108 -29.86 26.53 40.32
C CYS A 108 -28.71 25.83 41.06
N SER A 109 -28.62 26.04 42.38
CA SER A 109 -27.67 25.30 43.23
C SER A 109 -28.11 23.84 43.42
N LEU A 110 -27.17 22.89 43.24
CA LEU A 110 -27.35 21.46 43.52
C LEU A 110 -27.90 21.18 44.94
N GLU A 111 -27.55 22.05 45.89
CA GLU A 111 -27.98 21.95 47.29
C GLU A 111 -29.45 22.31 47.52
N GLY A 112 -30.09 23.05 46.61
CA GLY A 112 -31.49 23.48 46.72
C GLY A 112 -32.53 22.39 46.38
N CYS A 113 -32.09 21.26 45.82
CA CYS A 113 -33.00 20.27 45.20
C CYS A 113 -33.18 18.98 46.01
N GLY A 114 -32.70 18.95 47.26
CA GLY A 114 -32.86 17.83 48.18
C GLY A 114 -31.91 16.66 47.91
N ASN A 115 -31.57 15.93 48.97
CA ASN A 115 -30.61 14.82 48.97
C ASN A 115 -31.10 13.55 48.24
N GLY A 116 -32.03 13.68 47.30
CA GLY A 116 -32.72 12.55 46.67
C GLY A 116 -33.05 12.85 45.22
N ASN A 117 -32.12 12.49 44.35
CA ASN A 117 -32.25 12.42 42.88
C ASN A 117 -32.03 13.73 42.10
N VAL A 118 -30.76 13.95 41.75
CA VAL A 118 -30.23 15.11 41.02
C VAL A 118 -30.39 14.99 39.49
N ILE A 119 -30.98 13.89 39.00
CA ILE A 119 -31.10 13.55 37.57
C ILE A 119 -31.83 14.63 36.76
N ALA A 120 -32.77 15.39 37.38
CA ALA A 120 -33.52 16.45 36.70
C ALA A 120 -32.68 17.68 36.32
N PHE A 121 -31.45 17.81 36.84
CA PHE A 121 -30.54 18.93 36.59
C PHE A 121 -29.27 18.51 35.85
N GLU A 122 -29.21 17.26 35.39
CA GLU A 122 -28.14 16.82 34.50
C GLU A 122 -28.31 17.50 33.14
N ASP A 123 -27.30 18.27 32.73
CA ASP A 123 -27.25 18.89 31.40
C ASP A 123 -26.91 17.81 30.36
N TRP A 124 -27.92 17.07 29.92
CA TRP A 124 -27.78 16.07 28.87
C TRP A 124 -27.56 16.77 27.53
N ARG A 125 -26.35 16.63 26.98
CA ARG A 125 -25.96 17.13 25.66
C ARG A 125 -25.73 15.97 24.72
N ILE A 126 -26.17 16.11 23.47
CA ILE A 126 -25.81 15.20 22.39
C ILE A 126 -24.57 15.77 21.72
N GLY A 127 -23.51 14.97 21.64
CA GLY A 127 -22.29 15.33 20.93
C GLY A 127 -22.00 14.36 19.79
N ASP A 128 -21.41 14.89 18.72
CA ASP A 128 -20.84 14.07 17.67
C ASP A 128 -19.62 13.32 18.20
N ALA A 129 -19.53 12.04 17.86
CA ALA A 129 -18.48 11.15 18.27
C ALA A 129 -18.13 10.15 17.16
N ALA A 130 -17.07 9.39 17.39
CA ALA A 130 -16.61 8.37 16.47
C ALA A 130 -16.34 7.09 17.25
N ARG A 131 -16.79 5.96 16.71
CA ARG A 131 -16.58 4.62 17.28
C ARG A 131 -15.67 3.83 16.35
N LEU A 132 -14.57 3.31 16.90
CA LEU A 132 -13.67 2.39 16.18
C LEU A 132 -14.26 0.98 16.22
N LEU A 133 -14.32 0.32 15.06
CA LEU A 133 -14.93 -0.99 14.85
C LEU A 133 -13.99 -1.94 14.12
N TRP A 134 -14.11 -3.22 14.42
CA TRP A 134 -13.54 -4.30 13.62
C TRP A 134 -14.61 -4.87 12.67
N TYR A 135 -14.49 -4.60 11.37
CA TYR A 135 -15.36 -5.21 10.37
C TYR A 135 -14.77 -6.55 9.93
N ALA A 136 -15.45 -7.65 10.26
CA ALA A 136 -15.02 -8.98 9.85
C ALA A 136 -15.04 -9.10 8.33
N TRP A 137 -14.00 -9.70 7.74
CA TRP A 137 -13.90 -9.89 6.29
C TRP A 137 -15.22 -10.45 5.72
N PRO A 138 -15.82 -9.79 4.70
CA PRO A 138 -17.15 -10.18 4.22
C PRO A 138 -17.03 -11.35 3.24
N GLU A 139 -16.95 -12.58 3.76
CA GLU A 139 -16.88 -13.79 2.94
C GLU A 139 -18.08 -13.97 2.01
N GLU A 140 -19.22 -13.36 2.34
CA GLU A 140 -20.41 -13.32 1.49
C GLU A 140 -20.23 -12.47 0.22
N PHE A 141 -19.29 -11.51 0.25
CA PHE A 141 -19.02 -10.59 -0.85
C PHE A 141 -17.79 -11.06 -1.64
N VAL A 142 -16.69 -11.34 -0.94
CA VAL A 142 -15.45 -11.85 -1.53
C VAL A 142 -14.89 -12.90 -0.60
N SER A 143 -14.63 -14.10 -1.13
CA SER A 143 -14.04 -15.19 -0.34
C SER A 143 -12.72 -14.76 0.32
N LEU A 144 -12.39 -15.37 1.45
CA LEU A 144 -11.10 -15.17 2.10
C LEU A 144 -10.08 -16.15 1.49
N PRO A 145 -8.97 -15.69 0.86
CA PRO A 145 -7.92 -16.59 0.42
C PRO A 145 -7.26 -17.26 1.64
N ALA A 146 -6.94 -18.54 1.52
CA ALA A 146 -6.16 -19.23 2.53
C ALA A 146 -4.75 -18.61 2.62
N MET A 147 -4.29 -18.32 3.84
CA MET A 147 -2.94 -17.79 4.06
C MET A 147 -1.90 -18.86 3.66
N PRO A 148 -0.98 -18.59 2.73
CA PRO A 148 0.08 -19.53 2.40
C PRO A 148 1.02 -19.71 3.62
N PRO A 149 1.48 -20.93 3.91
CA PRO A 149 2.33 -21.20 5.08
C PRO A 149 3.61 -20.34 5.04
N GLY A 150 3.81 -19.52 6.07
CA GLY A 150 5.01 -18.71 6.22
C GLY A 150 5.15 -17.53 5.25
N ALA A 151 4.12 -17.19 4.47
CA ALA A 151 4.15 -16.05 3.54
C ALA A 151 3.02 -15.04 3.83
N PRO A 152 3.08 -14.33 4.98
CA PRO A 152 2.09 -13.32 5.34
C PRO A 152 2.07 -12.12 4.38
N GLY A 153 3.22 -11.76 3.78
CA GLY A 153 3.29 -10.68 2.79
C GLY A 153 2.55 -11.04 1.50
N ARG A 154 2.65 -12.30 1.05
CA ARG A 154 1.85 -12.79 -0.08
C ARG A 154 0.36 -12.76 0.21
N TRP A 155 -0.05 -13.19 1.40
CA TRP A 155 -1.46 -13.12 1.81
C TRP A 155 -1.98 -11.68 1.89
N ARG A 156 -1.16 -10.74 2.38
CA ARG A 156 -1.44 -9.30 2.35
C ARG A 156 -1.70 -8.80 0.92
N ASN A 157 -0.81 -9.15 -0.02
CA ASN A 157 -0.96 -8.77 -1.43
C ASN A 157 -2.25 -9.35 -2.04
N ASP A 158 -2.52 -10.64 -1.83
CA ASP A 158 -3.74 -11.29 -2.33
C ASP A 158 -5.02 -10.65 -1.79
N LEU A 159 -5.04 -10.26 -0.52
CA LEU A 159 -6.18 -9.57 0.10
C LEU A 159 -6.37 -8.16 -0.45
N ALA A 160 -5.29 -7.40 -0.60
CA ALA A 160 -5.33 -6.05 -1.18
C ALA A 160 -5.91 -6.08 -2.60
N TRP A 161 -5.44 -7.02 -3.43
CA TRP A 161 -5.92 -7.16 -4.81
C TRP A 161 -7.36 -7.62 -4.91
N ARG A 162 -7.84 -8.46 -3.99
CA ARG A 162 -9.27 -8.78 -3.88
C ARG A 162 -10.13 -7.55 -3.60
N VAL A 163 -9.67 -6.62 -2.75
CA VAL A 163 -10.36 -5.35 -2.53
C VAL A 163 -10.32 -4.48 -3.79
N PHE A 164 -9.16 -4.38 -4.44
CA PHE A 164 -8.99 -3.57 -5.65
C PHE A 164 -9.83 -4.07 -6.82
N ASP A 165 -9.94 -5.38 -7.00
CA ASP A 165 -10.76 -5.98 -8.04
C ASP A 165 -12.25 -5.83 -7.74
N ALA A 166 -12.65 -6.00 -6.48
CA ALA A 166 -14.02 -5.73 -6.06
C ALA A 166 -14.40 -4.26 -6.31
N GLU A 167 -13.55 -3.31 -5.92
CA GLU A 167 -13.79 -1.88 -6.16
C GLU A 167 -13.84 -1.54 -7.64
N ARG A 168 -12.99 -2.17 -8.46
CA ARG A 168 -12.98 -1.99 -9.92
C ARG A 168 -14.29 -2.45 -10.57
N MET A 169 -14.94 -3.48 -10.01
CA MET A 169 -16.18 -4.05 -10.52
C MET A 169 -17.44 -3.32 -10.05
N LEU A 170 -17.34 -2.37 -9.11
CA LEU A 170 -18.49 -1.61 -8.64
C LEU A 170 -19.09 -0.73 -9.73
N GLY A 171 -20.41 -0.73 -9.81
CA GLY A 171 -21.17 0.27 -10.55
C GLY A 171 -21.06 1.66 -9.91
N PRO A 172 -21.56 2.71 -10.59
CA PRO A 172 -21.45 4.10 -10.14
C PRO A 172 -22.05 4.39 -8.75
N ASP A 173 -23.09 3.63 -8.38
CA ASP A 173 -23.84 3.76 -7.13
C ASP A 173 -23.64 2.58 -6.19
N ASP A 174 -22.82 1.59 -6.57
CA ASP A 174 -22.51 0.45 -5.72
C ASP A 174 -21.43 0.82 -4.70
N LEU A 175 -21.51 0.18 -3.54
CA LEU A 175 -20.63 0.42 -2.39
C LEU A 175 -19.95 -0.87 -1.96
N LEU A 176 -18.76 -0.74 -1.37
CA LEU A 176 -18.18 -1.86 -0.65
C LEU A 176 -18.98 -2.07 0.65
N PRO A 177 -19.18 -3.33 1.10
CA PRO A 177 -20.05 -3.63 2.25
C PRO A 177 -19.69 -2.88 3.55
N TRP A 178 -18.42 -2.54 3.73
CA TRP A 178 -17.93 -1.81 4.90
C TRP A 178 -18.06 -0.28 4.79
N GLU A 179 -18.16 0.28 3.58
CA GLU A 179 -18.34 1.72 3.37
C GLU A 179 -19.68 2.22 3.92
N ALA A 180 -20.68 1.33 3.99
CA ALA A 180 -21.98 1.63 4.60
C ALA A 180 -21.93 1.75 6.14
N PHE A 181 -20.85 1.31 6.80
CA PHE A 181 -20.71 1.37 8.25
C PHE A 181 -19.91 2.57 8.74
N GLY A 182 -19.01 3.12 7.91
CA GLY A 182 -18.17 4.24 8.27
C GLY A 182 -16.92 4.37 7.42
N VAL A 183 -15.97 5.15 7.92
CA VAL A 183 -14.72 5.47 7.21
C VAL A 183 -13.71 4.34 7.41
N PRO A 184 -13.22 3.67 6.34
CA PRO A 184 -12.18 2.68 6.47
C PRO A 184 -10.83 3.30 6.85
N LEU A 185 -10.08 2.60 7.70
CA LEU A 185 -8.78 3.05 8.21
C LEU A 185 -7.63 2.15 7.76
N ALA A 186 -7.80 0.82 7.88
CA ALA A 186 -6.80 -0.14 7.46
C ALA A 186 -7.39 -1.56 7.36
N LEU A 187 -6.78 -2.39 6.53
CA LEU A 187 -6.94 -3.84 6.50
C LEU A 187 -5.93 -4.46 7.47
N VAL A 188 -6.37 -5.41 8.30
CA VAL A 188 -5.52 -6.12 9.25
C VAL A 188 -5.66 -7.62 9.03
N GLY A 189 -4.53 -8.31 8.89
CA GLY A 189 -4.46 -9.76 8.87
C GLY A 189 -3.83 -10.28 10.15
N CYS A 190 -4.42 -11.31 10.75
CA CYS A 190 -3.97 -11.94 11.98
C CYS A 190 -3.54 -13.40 11.74
N ASP A 191 -2.67 -13.90 12.61
CA ASP A 191 -2.29 -15.31 12.63
C ASP A 191 -3.34 -16.19 13.33
N ALA A 192 -3.04 -17.49 13.47
CA ALA A 192 -3.90 -18.44 14.17
C ALA A 192 -4.10 -18.12 15.67
N ALA A 193 -3.20 -17.35 16.28
CA ALA A 193 -3.28 -16.89 17.67
C ALA A 193 -3.90 -15.48 17.81
N TRP A 194 -4.48 -14.93 16.72
CA TRP A 194 -5.01 -13.56 16.67
C TRP A 194 -3.97 -12.46 16.93
N ALA A 195 -2.68 -12.74 16.70
CA ALA A 195 -1.65 -11.71 16.66
C ALA A 195 -1.63 -11.06 15.27
N PRO A 196 -1.58 -9.72 15.15
CA PRO A 196 -1.53 -9.03 13.87
C PRO A 196 -0.22 -9.34 13.14
N LEU A 197 -0.33 -9.77 11.88
CA LEU A 197 0.80 -10.03 10.98
C LEU A 197 1.15 -8.78 10.17
N PHE A 198 0.14 -8.04 9.74
CA PHE A 198 0.30 -6.80 9.00
C PHE A 198 -0.89 -5.87 9.24
N LEU A 199 -0.65 -4.59 8.97
CA LEU A 199 -1.65 -3.54 8.85
C LEU A 199 -1.40 -2.86 7.51
N ASP A 200 -2.44 -2.75 6.68
CA ASP A 200 -2.39 -2.20 5.34
C ASP A 200 -3.43 -1.10 5.17
N ARG A 201 -2.98 0.15 5.16
CA ARG A 201 -3.87 1.31 5.03
C ARG A 201 -4.32 1.50 3.58
N ALA A 202 -3.37 1.44 2.64
CA ALA A 202 -3.63 1.77 1.24
C ALA A 202 -4.65 0.84 0.57
N SER A 203 -4.80 -0.40 1.05
CA SER A 203 -5.79 -1.35 0.53
C SER A 203 -7.23 -0.83 0.60
N VAL A 204 -7.60 -0.09 1.65
CA VAL A 204 -9.00 0.31 1.91
C VAL A 204 -9.22 1.82 1.95
N VAL A 205 -8.17 2.62 2.20
CA VAL A 205 -8.29 4.09 2.29
C VAL A 205 -8.15 4.72 0.92
N ARG A 206 -8.98 5.73 0.63
CA ARG A 206 -8.91 6.53 -0.60
C ARG A 206 -8.72 8.00 -0.26
N SER A 207 -8.03 8.73 -1.13
CA SER A 207 -7.96 10.19 -1.04
C SER A 207 -9.36 10.78 -1.26
N GLY A 208 -9.91 11.46 -0.25
CA GLY A 208 -11.20 12.15 -0.37
C GLY A 208 -11.17 13.40 -1.25
N GLY A 209 -12.34 14.03 -1.43
CA GLY A 209 -12.47 15.34 -2.10
C GLY A 209 -12.60 15.32 -3.62
N ARG A 210 -12.75 14.13 -4.24
CA ARG A 210 -13.05 14.00 -5.68
C ARG A 210 -14.56 14.02 -5.91
N ALA A 211 -14.99 14.69 -6.98
CA ALA A 211 -16.39 14.73 -7.36
C ALA A 211 -16.88 13.33 -7.80
N ARG A 212 -17.98 12.85 -7.22
CA ARG A 212 -18.62 11.55 -7.53
C ARG A 212 -18.98 11.38 -9.01
N TYR A 213 -19.20 12.48 -9.73
CA TYR A 213 -19.50 12.49 -11.17
C TYR A 213 -18.40 13.13 -12.01
N GLY A 214 -17.14 12.97 -11.58
CA GLY A 214 -15.98 13.54 -12.26
C GLY A 214 -15.53 12.73 -13.48
N ARG A 215 -16.00 13.15 -14.67
CA ARG A 215 -15.52 12.78 -16.03
C ARG A 215 -15.64 11.29 -16.41
N MET A 216 -15.96 11.03 -17.68
CA MET A 216 -15.83 9.70 -18.29
C MET A 216 -14.36 9.30 -18.33
N GLY A 217 -14.04 8.08 -17.90
CA GLY A 217 -12.69 7.50 -17.92
C GLY A 217 -12.71 6.12 -18.57
N GLY A 218 -11.59 5.74 -19.20
CA GLY A 218 -11.41 4.39 -19.74
C GLY A 218 -10.67 3.50 -18.74
N ALA A 219 -11.20 2.30 -18.49
CA ALA A 219 -10.44 1.18 -17.94
C ALA A 219 -10.15 0.17 -19.05
N ALA A 220 -9.36 -0.88 -18.74
CA ALA A 220 -9.14 -2.00 -19.65
C ALA A 220 -10.44 -2.64 -20.19
N ASP A 221 -11.55 -2.51 -19.44
CA ASP A 221 -12.86 -3.09 -19.78
C ASP A 221 -13.80 -2.13 -20.54
N GLY A 222 -13.37 -0.89 -20.85
CA GLY A 222 -14.14 0.07 -21.66
C GLY A 222 -14.21 1.49 -21.10
N LEU A 223 -15.00 2.34 -21.77
CA LEU A 223 -15.28 3.71 -21.36
C LEU A 223 -16.52 3.76 -20.46
N GLY A 224 -16.39 4.36 -19.28
CA GLY A 224 -17.50 4.52 -18.33
C GLY A 224 -17.28 5.68 -17.35
N ILE A 225 -18.30 5.98 -16.55
CA ILE A 225 -18.15 6.92 -15.44
C ILE A 225 -17.60 6.13 -14.26
N HIS A 226 -16.31 6.29 -14.01
CA HIS A 226 -15.63 5.62 -12.90
C HIS A 226 -14.85 6.62 -12.06
N TRP A 227 -15.55 7.28 -11.13
CA TRP A 227 -14.95 8.28 -10.24
C TRP A 227 -13.92 7.68 -9.27
N ARG A 228 -14.00 6.36 -9.02
CA ARG A 228 -13.08 5.61 -8.14
C ARG A 228 -11.76 5.24 -8.81
N LEU A 229 -11.69 5.10 -10.14
CA LEU A 229 -10.50 4.55 -10.83
C LEU A 229 -9.20 5.31 -10.53
N PRO A 230 -9.14 6.64 -10.59
CA PRO A 230 -7.87 7.31 -10.33
C PRO A 230 -7.48 7.24 -8.85
N ALA A 231 -8.43 7.00 -7.93
CA ALA A 231 -8.13 6.80 -6.52
C ALA A 231 -7.65 5.36 -6.27
N LEU A 232 -8.20 4.41 -7.02
CA LEU A 232 -7.77 3.02 -7.05
C LEU A 232 -6.33 2.87 -7.58
N TRP A 233 -5.95 3.59 -8.64
CA TRP A 233 -4.58 3.58 -9.16
C TRP A 233 -3.58 4.09 -8.12
N GLN A 234 -3.92 5.20 -7.45
CA GLN A 234 -3.12 5.73 -6.35
C GLN A 234 -3.02 4.73 -5.18
N ALA A 235 -4.14 4.12 -4.78
CA ALA A 235 -4.17 3.12 -3.72
C ALA A 235 -3.28 1.91 -4.01
N ARG A 236 -3.29 1.41 -5.25
CA ARG A 236 -2.42 0.29 -5.66
C ARG A 236 -0.93 0.64 -5.58
N PHE A 237 -0.57 1.87 -5.96
CA PHE A 237 0.79 2.38 -5.83
C PHE A 237 1.21 2.53 -4.36
N GLU A 238 0.36 3.16 -3.54
CA GLU A 238 0.61 3.35 -2.11
C GLU A 238 0.72 2.01 -1.38
N GLN A 239 -0.08 1.01 -1.77
CA GLN A 239 -0.04 -0.34 -1.20
C GLN A 239 1.30 -1.03 -1.47
N LEU A 240 1.79 -0.96 -2.70
CA LEU A 240 3.12 -1.47 -3.06
C LEU A 240 4.20 -0.79 -2.20
N ALA A 241 4.15 0.54 -2.11
CA ALA A 241 5.12 1.32 -1.34
C ALA A 241 5.08 0.99 0.16
N GLU A 242 3.88 0.85 0.74
CA GLU A 242 3.68 0.51 2.15
C GLU A 242 4.20 -0.91 2.47
N GLN A 243 3.98 -1.86 1.56
CA GLN A 243 4.46 -3.23 1.73
C GLN A 243 5.99 -3.32 1.60
N ILE A 244 6.60 -2.61 0.65
CA ILE A 244 8.07 -2.54 0.52
C ILE A 244 8.67 -1.88 1.77
N ALA A 245 8.07 -0.79 2.26
CA ALA A 245 8.53 -0.12 3.47
C ALA A 245 8.41 -1.00 4.72
N ALA A 246 7.40 -1.88 4.78
CA ALA A 246 7.20 -2.83 5.86
C ALA A 246 8.12 -4.06 5.78
N ALA A 247 8.80 -4.31 4.64
CA ALA A 247 9.65 -5.48 4.45
C ALA A 247 10.95 -5.45 5.28
N GLY A 248 11.31 -4.28 5.84
CA GLY A 248 12.42 -4.11 6.77
C GLY A 248 13.48 -3.12 6.31
N ASP A 249 14.39 -2.77 7.24
CA ASP A 249 15.57 -1.94 7.00
C ASP A 249 16.82 -2.66 7.52
N PRO A 250 17.75 -3.12 6.64
CA PRO A 250 17.72 -2.96 5.18
C PRO A 250 16.65 -3.84 4.51
N VAL A 251 16.20 -3.40 3.33
CA VAL A 251 15.24 -4.15 2.50
C VAL A 251 15.83 -5.53 2.15
N PRO A 252 15.03 -6.62 2.19
CA PRO A 252 15.50 -7.96 1.86
C PRO A 252 15.98 -8.07 0.40
N ASP A 253 16.63 -9.20 0.09
CA ASP A 253 17.06 -9.52 -1.27
C ASP A 253 15.87 -9.64 -2.24
N ALA A 254 16.13 -9.45 -3.53
CA ALA A 254 15.10 -9.34 -4.56
C ALA A 254 14.18 -10.57 -4.66
N ALA A 255 14.73 -11.78 -4.48
CA ALA A 255 13.96 -13.02 -4.54
C ALA A 255 13.03 -13.17 -3.32
N THR A 256 13.53 -12.88 -2.12
CA THR A 256 12.72 -12.89 -0.90
C THR A 256 11.62 -11.83 -0.96
N LEU A 257 11.94 -10.64 -1.46
CA LEU A 257 10.96 -9.57 -1.63
C LEU A 257 9.87 -9.97 -2.64
N ALA A 258 10.22 -10.61 -3.76
CA ALA A 258 9.25 -11.07 -4.76
C ALA A 258 8.29 -12.14 -4.25
N ALA A 259 8.72 -12.97 -3.28
CA ALA A 259 7.87 -14.02 -2.71
C ALA A 259 6.59 -13.47 -2.05
N ASP A 260 6.59 -12.19 -1.68
CA ASP A 260 5.46 -11.50 -1.07
C ASP A 260 4.44 -10.92 -2.07
N TYR A 261 4.69 -11.04 -3.37
CA TYR A 261 3.83 -10.48 -4.41
C TYR A 261 3.31 -11.58 -5.35
N ALA A 262 2.00 -11.61 -5.57
CA ALA A 262 1.38 -12.31 -6.68
C ALA A 262 1.04 -11.33 -7.80
N HIS A 263 0.59 -10.13 -7.44
CA HIS A 263 0.16 -9.08 -8.35
C HIS A 263 0.85 -7.76 -8.03
N LEU A 264 1.18 -7.02 -9.09
CA LEU A 264 1.79 -5.69 -9.00
C LEU A 264 0.95 -4.65 -9.74
N PRO A 265 0.96 -3.38 -9.28
CA PRO A 265 0.35 -2.31 -10.04
C PRO A 265 1.04 -2.17 -11.42
N PRO A 266 0.35 -1.58 -12.41
CA PRO A 266 0.93 -1.31 -13.73
C PRO A 266 2.17 -0.42 -13.69
N PHE A 267 2.30 0.41 -12.65
CA PHE A 267 3.47 1.22 -12.38
C PHE A 267 3.74 1.23 -10.87
N GLY A 268 5.01 1.35 -10.50
CA GLY A 268 5.44 1.31 -9.11
C GLY A 268 6.90 1.70 -8.95
N LEU A 269 7.30 1.96 -7.72
CA LEU A 269 8.70 2.13 -7.36
C LEU A 269 9.20 0.83 -6.75
N LEU A 270 10.33 0.35 -7.24
CA LEU A 270 11.05 -0.79 -6.69
C LEU A 270 12.40 -0.33 -6.14
N PRO A 271 12.93 -0.99 -5.10
CA PRO A 271 14.29 -0.75 -4.63
C PRO A 271 15.32 -0.93 -5.74
N ALA A 272 16.37 -0.10 -5.75
CA ALA A 272 17.37 -0.12 -6.83
C ALA A 272 18.11 -1.46 -6.94
N HIS A 273 18.29 -2.20 -5.84
CA HIS A 273 18.99 -3.49 -5.84
C HIS A 273 18.17 -4.64 -6.43
N VAL A 274 16.89 -4.41 -6.74
CA VAL A 274 16.02 -5.42 -7.35
C VAL A 274 16.44 -5.74 -8.78
N VAL A 275 17.08 -4.81 -9.48
CA VAL A 275 17.49 -4.97 -10.88
C VAL A 275 18.98 -4.76 -11.02
N ASP A 276 19.66 -5.70 -11.67
CA ASP A 276 20.99 -5.49 -12.21
C ASP A 276 20.89 -4.89 -13.62
N LEU A 277 21.14 -3.58 -13.73
CA LEU A 277 21.14 -2.85 -15.00
C LEU A 277 22.32 -3.25 -15.91
N GLU A 278 23.38 -3.87 -15.38
CA GLU A 278 24.50 -4.33 -16.20
C GLU A 278 24.17 -5.62 -16.93
N ALA A 279 23.62 -6.59 -16.20
CA ALA A 279 23.19 -7.87 -16.75
C ALA A 279 21.78 -7.83 -17.37
N MET A 280 21.03 -6.75 -17.16
CA MET A 280 19.61 -6.62 -17.51
C MET A 280 18.78 -7.78 -16.96
N SER A 281 19.02 -8.11 -15.68
CA SER A 281 18.40 -9.23 -14.98
C SER A 281 17.83 -8.79 -13.63
N SER A 282 16.86 -9.54 -13.13
CA SER A 282 16.24 -9.30 -11.83
C SER A 282 15.77 -10.62 -11.25
N ASP A 283 16.13 -10.89 -9.99
CA ASP A 283 15.61 -12.05 -9.26
C ASP A 283 14.21 -11.79 -8.67
N PHE A 284 13.68 -10.58 -8.83
CA PHE A 284 12.32 -10.23 -8.40
C PHE A 284 11.27 -10.60 -9.45
N PHE A 285 11.58 -10.38 -10.73
CA PHE A 285 10.69 -10.78 -11.81
C PHE A 285 10.96 -12.24 -12.21
N PRO A 286 9.93 -13.11 -12.28
CA PRO A 286 10.12 -14.50 -12.68
C PRO A 286 10.68 -14.66 -14.10
N VAL A 287 11.24 -15.83 -14.41
CA VAL A 287 11.91 -16.14 -15.70
C VAL A 287 11.05 -15.89 -16.95
N GLY A 288 9.72 -15.88 -16.81
CA GLY A 288 8.80 -15.56 -17.91
C GLY A 288 8.77 -14.08 -18.31
N PHE A 289 9.38 -13.19 -17.52
CA PHE A 289 9.37 -11.76 -17.76
C PHE A 289 10.53 -11.31 -18.64
N THR A 290 10.24 -10.38 -19.56
CA THR A 290 11.26 -9.70 -20.35
C THR A 290 11.45 -8.28 -19.84
N LEU A 291 12.69 -7.95 -19.46
CA LEU A 291 13.07 -6.65 -18.92
C LEU A 291 13.63 -5.74 -20.01
N ASP A 292 13.16 -4.50 -20.03
CA ASP A 292 13.64 -3.42 -20.89
C ASP A 292 13.92 -2.21 -20.00
N ALA A 293 15.02 -1.48 -20.23
CA ALA A 293 15.36 -0.31 -19.43
C ALA A 293 15.51 0.92 -20.32
N VAL A 294 14.81 2.00 -19.96
CA VAL A 294 14.79 3.25 -20.73
C VAL A 294 15.11 4.42 -19.79
N PRO A 295 16.10 5.27 -20.12
CA PRO A 295 16.35 6.48 -19.35
C PRO A 295 15.19 7.46 -19.57
N LEU A 296 14.72 8.12 -18.50
CA LEU A 296 13.65 9.11 -18.56
C LEU A 296 14.08 10.38 -17.80
N PRO A 297 13.93 11.59 -18.36
CA PRO A 297 14.13 12.81 -17.61
C PRO A 297 13.19 12.87 -16.40
N THR A 298 13.69 13.29 -15.25
CA THR A 298 12.91 13.34 -14.00
C THR A 298 11.66 14.22 -14.16
N GLU A 299 11.76 15.27 -14.98
CA GLU A 299 10.70 16.22 -15.31
C GLU A 299 9.57 15.60 -16.14
N GLN A 300 9.78 14.43 -16.75
CA GLN A 300 8.78 13.71 -17.54
C GLN A 300 8.15 12.53 -16.79
N LEU A 301 8.56 12.30 -15.53
CA LEU A 301 8.09 11.17 -14.75
C LEU A 301 6.56 11.20 -14.55
N ASP A 302 6.00 12.37 -14.23
CA ASP A 302 4.55 12.53 -14.01
C ASP A 302 3.73 12.18 -15.26
N ALA A 303 4.23 12.54 -16.45
CA ALA A 303 3.56 12.22 -17.71
C ALA A 303 3.60 10.71 -17.99
N ALA A 304 4.74 10.06 -17.74
CA ALA A 304 4.88 8.61 -17.89
C ALA A 304 3.97 7.85 -16.90
N LEU A 305 3.86 8.33 -15.66
CA LEU A 305 2.96 7.76 -14.65
C LEU A 305 1.50 7.91 -15.07
N ALA A 306 1.10 9.06 -15.59
CA ALA A 306 -0.27 9.29 -16.05
C ALA A 306 -0.67 8.36 -17.21
N GLU A 307 0.24 8.07 -18.13
CA GLU A 307 0.01 7.11 -19.23
C GLU A 307 -0.03 5.65 -18.73
N ALA A 308 0.85 5.30 -17.78
CA ALA A 308 0.92 3.94 -17.25
C ALA A 308 -0.24 3.60 -16.30
N ALA A 309 -0.85 4.60 -15.66
CA ALA A 309 -1.86 4.38 -14.63
C ALA A 309 -3.09 3.58 -15.11
N SER A 310 -3.49 3.74 -16.37
CA SER A 310 -4.62 3.03 -16.95
C SER A 310 -4.32 1.61 -17.45
N LEU A 311 -3.06 1.18 -17.42
CA LEU A 311 -2.68 -0.17 -17.88
C LEU A 311 -3.20 -1.25 -16.93
N ALA A 312 -3.25 -2.48 -17.44
CA ALA A 312 -3.62 -3.64 -16.64
C ALA A 312 -2.54 -3.91 -15.57
N PRO A 313 -2.94 -4.36 -14.37
CA PRO A 313 -2.02 -4.92 -13.38
C PRO A 313 -1.15 -6.04 -13.94
N LEU A 314 0.04 -6.21 -13.37
CA LEU A 314 0.94 -7.31 -13.71
C LEU A 314 0.62 -8.52 -12.81
N ASP A 315 0.44 -9.69 -13.40
CA ASP A 315 0.37 -10.97 -12.69
C ASP A 315 1.71 -11.68 -12.81
N LEU A 316 2.40 -11.91 -11.69
CA LEU A 316 3.74 -12.51 -11.70
C LEU A 316 3.74 -13.98 -12.13
N SER A 317 2.58 -14.63 -12.20
CA SER A 317 2.45 -15.98 -12.76
C SER A 317 2.37 -16.00 -14.30
N LEU A 318 2.02 -14.87 -14.92
CA LEU A 318 1.89 -14.72 -16.36
C LEU A 318 3.11 -13.95 -16.88
N GLY A 319 3.95 -14.59 -17.69
CA GLY A 319 5.14 -13.95 -18.23
C GLY A 319 4.77 -12.75 -19.12
N GLU A 320 5.28 -11.57 -18.79
CA GLU A 320 4.99 -10.31 -19.50
C GLU A 320 6.26 -9.49 -19.77
N ARG A 321 6.09 -8.31 -20.40
CA ARG A 321 7.21 -7.37 -20.62
C ARG A 321 7.11 -6.21 -19.66
N VAL A 322 8.16 -5.99 -18.89
CA VAL A 322 8.27 -4.88 -17.94
C VAL A 322 9.32 -3.89 -18.45
N ARG A 323 8.92 -2.62 -18.49
CA ARG A 323 9.83 -1.52 -18.81
C ARG A 323 10.21 -0.79 -17.52
N LEU A 324 11.51 -0.73 -17.26
CA LEU A 324 12.13 0.00 -16.18
C LEU A 324 12.43 1.41 -16.65
N LEU A 325 11.83 2.38 -15.98
CA LEU A 325 12.10 3.80 -16.22
C LEU A 325 13.19 4.23 -15.25
N VAL A 326 14.37 4.56 -15.78
CA VAL A 326 15.50 5.02 -14.97
C VAL A 326 15.50 6.55 -14.97
N PRO A 327 15.07 7.20 -13.87
CA PRO A 327 15.03 8.65 -13.80
C PRO A 327 16.45 9.22 -13.85
N VAL A 328 16.68 10.16 -14.77
CA VAL A 328 17.96 10.85 -14.94
C VAL A 328 17.74 12.37 -14.96
N PRO A 329 18.71 13.18 -14.52
CA PRO A 329 18.65 14.62 -14.71
C PRO A 329 18.64 14.99 -16.19
N GLN A 330 17.84 15.98 -16.59
CA GLN A 330 17.75 16.44 -17.98
C GLN A 330 19.10 16.80 -18.61
N ALA A 331 20.08 17.25 -17.80
CA ALA A 331 21.43 17.63 -18.26
C ALA A 331 22.27 16.45 -18.79
N VAL A 332 21.98 15.22 -18.36
CA VAL A 332 22.71 14.00 -18.75
C VAL A 332 21.84 13.05 -19.57
N PHE A 333 20.62 13.48 -19.93
CA PHE A 333 19.69 12.64 -20.67
C PHE A 333 20.17 12.42 -22.11
N GLU A 334 20.39 11.16 -22.46
CA GLU A 334 20.57 10.69 -23.82
C GLU A 334 19.68 9.46 -24.07
N PRO A 335 19.00 9.35 -25.23
CA PRO A 335 18.11 8.21 -25.50
C PRO A 335 18.78 6.83 -25.44
N ARG A 336 20.11 6.78 -25.66
CA ARG A 336 20.91 5.54 -25.65
C ARG A 336 21.79 5.42 -24.42
N LEU A 337 21.55 6.21 -23.37
CA LEU A 337 22.41 6.26 -22.18
C LEU A 337 22.64 4.89 -21.52
N LEU A 338 21.65 4.01 -21.57
CA LEU A 338 21.72 2.67 -20.96
C LEU A 338 22.23 1.59 -21.93
N ILE A 339 22.47 1.93 -23.19
CA ILE A 339 22.95 0.97 -24.20
C ILE A 339 24.47 0.90 -24.11
N ARG A 340 25.00 -0.25 -23.71
CA ARG A 340 26.44 -0.53 -23.80
C ARG A 340 26.78 -0.93 -25.23
N GLU A 341 27.38 -0.01 -25.99
CA GLU A 341 27.96 -0.35 -27.29
C GLU A 341 29.22 -1.21 -27.05
N ILE A 342 29.13 -2.49 -27.40
CA ILE A 342 30.29 -3.38 -27.41
C ILE A 342 31.13 -3.00 -28.63
N ILE A 343 32.34 -2.50 -28.38
CA ILE A 343 33.30 -2.20 -29.46
C ILE A 343 33.54 -3.49 -30.24
N ASP A 344 33.36 -3.42 -31.56
CA ASP A 344 33.61 -4.56 -32.44
C ASP A 344 35.06 -5.07 -32.24
N PRO A 345 35.27 -6.37 -31.97
CA PRO A 345 36.61 -6.91 -31.77
C PRO A 345 37.53 -6.67 -32.97
N GLU A 346 36.99 -6.59 -34.19
CA GLU A 346 37.74 -6.25 -35.40
C GLU A 346 38.22 -4.80 -35.37
N PHE A 347 37.38 -3.87 -34.91
CA PHE A 347 37.77 -2.47 -34.71
C PHE A 347 38.87 -2.34 -33.65
N ALA A 348 38.75 -3.06 -32.53
CA ALA A 348 39.77 -3.07 -31.49
C ALA A 348 41.11 -3.63 -32.01
N ALA A 349 41.07 -4.73 -32.78
CA ALA A 349 42.25 -5.36 -33.37
C ALA A 349 42.92 -4.46 -34.42
N THR A 350 42.14 -3.83 -35.30
CA THR A 350 42.67 -2.91 -36.32
C THR A 350 43.26 -1.64 -35.70
N LEU A 351 42.61 -1.07 -34.67
CA LEU A 351 43.16 0.06 -33.94
C LEU A 351 44.51 -0.29 -33.28
N ALA A 352 44.60 -1.45 -32.61
CA ALA A 352 45.83 -1.92 -32.00
C ALA A 352 46.97 -2.11 -33.04
N ALA A 353 46.64 -2.65 -34.22
CA ALA A 353 47.60 -2.80 -35.31
C ALA A 353 48.13 -1.44 -35.80
N PHE A 354 47.25 -0.45 -35.99
CA PHE A 354 47.65 0.91 -36.40
C PHE A 354 48.48 1.62 -35.32
N GLN A 355 48.11 1.46 -34.04
CA GLN A 355 48.89 2.01 -32.93
C GLN A 355 50.31 1.41 -32.89
N LEU A 356 50.44 0.10 -33.07
CA LEU A 356 51.74 -0.58 -33.14
C LEU A 356 52.58 -0.08 -34.32
N GLN A 357 51.97 0.06 -35.51
CA GLN A 357 52.67 0.55 -36.68
C GLN A 357 53.14 1.99 -36.49
N ARG A 358 52.29 2.85 -35.92
CA ARG A 358 52.66 4.23 -35.56
C ARG A 358 53.81 4.27 -34.55
N ALA A 359 53.76 3.44 -33.50
CA ALA A 359 54.82 3.36 -32.50
C ALA A 359 56.16 2.93 -33.12
N ARG A 360 56.15 1.92 -34.01
CA ARG A 360 57.34 1.49 -34.75
C ARG A 360 57.91 2.59 -35.64
N ALA A 361 57.06 3.30 -36.37
CA ALA A 361 57.48 4.39 -37.25
C ALA A 361 58.09 5.57 -36.46
N LEU A 362 57.48 5.93 -35.31
CA LEU A 362 58.00 6.96 -34.42
C LEU A 362 59.34 6.54 -33.78
N GLY A 363 59.44 5.29 -33.33
CA GLY A 363 60.68 4.72 -32.79
C GLY A 363 61.82 4.71 -33.81
N ALA A 364 61.55 4.34 -35.06
CA ALA A 364 62.54 4.35 -36.14
C ALA A 364 63.03 5.79 -36.44
N ARG A 365 62.12 6.77 -36.52
CA ARG A 365 62.49 8.19 -36.68
C ARG A 365 63.34 8.70 -35.53
N GLN A 366 62.98 8.36 -34.30
CA GLN A 366 63.76 8.76 -33.13
C GLN A 366 65.15 8.12 -33.15
N GLY A 367 65.26 6.82 -33.47
CA GLY A 367 66.54 6.14 -33.60
C GLY A 367 67.44 6.75 -34.68
N LEU A 368 66.88 7.14 -35.84
CA LEU A 368 67.62 7.87 -36.88
C LEU A 368 68.09 9.24 -36.40
N ARG A 369 67.25 9.99 -35.68
CA ARG A 369 67.64 11.29 -35.08
C ARG A 369 68.77 11.12 -34.07
N THR A 370 68.70 10.12 -33.20
CA THR A 370 69.76 9.85 -32.22
C THR A 370 71.07 9.46 -32.91
N ARG A 371 71.03 8.58 -33.92
CA ARG A 371 72.23 8.20 -34.68
C ARG A 371 72.82 9.38 -35.45
N ALA A 372 71.99 10.20 -36.09
CA ALA A 372 72.42 11.40 -36.78
C ALA A 372 73.05 12.42 -35.81
N ALA A 373 72.48 12.60 -34.61
CA ALA A 373 73.05 13.46 -33.57
C ALA A 373 74.40 12.95 -33.06
N VAL A 374 74.55 11.63 -32.86
CA VAL A 374 75.84 11.01 -32.47
C VAL A 374 76.89 11.17 -33.57
N LEU A 375 76.53 10.91 -34.82
CA LEU A 375 77.42 11.12 -35.97
C LEU A 375 77.82 12.58 -36.14
N ALA A 376 76.87 13.51 -36.04
CA ALA A 376 77.14 14.94 -36.11
C ALA A 376 78.10 15.37 -35.01
N ARG A 377 77.91 14.90 -33.77
CA ARG A 377 78.82 15.16 -32.64
C ARG A 377 80.20 14.57 -32.87
N ALA A 378 80.30 13.36 -33.41
CA ALA A 378 81.58 12.73 -33.73
C ALA A 378 82.33 13.46 -34.88
N ILE A 379 81.62 14.09 -35.80
CA ILE A 379 82.21 14.86 -36.91
C ILE A 379 82.58 16.28 -36.47
N SER A 380 81.82 16.90 -35.56
CA SER A 380 82.04 18.28 -35.12
C SER A 380 83.06 18.45 -33.99
N GLY A 381 83.48 17.37 -33.34
CA GLY A 381 84.34 17.38 -32.14
C GLY A 381 83.54 17.42 -30.85
#